data_AF-A0A8B9DZS7-F1
#
_entry.id   AF-A0A8B9DZS7-F1
#
_cell.length_a   1.000
_cell.length_b   1.000
_cell.length_c   1.000
_cell.angle_alpha   90.00
_cell.angle_beta   90.00
_cell.angle_gamma   90.00
#
_symmetry.space_group_name_H-M   'P 1'
#
loop_
_entity.id
_entity.type
_entity.pdbx_description
1 polymer ?
#
loop_
_entity_poly.entity_id
_entity_poly.type
_entity_poly.pdbx_seq_one_letter_code
_entity_poly.pdbx_strand_id
1 'polypeptide(L)'
;DDFERAKAFIHKMMKTLYEKCFECDFAVVQYGFEIKTEFDLRENWNPNATLQKVLDIVQVCNVTKTASAMQHALDSIFIESHGSRKDAAKIMIVLTDGEILLDEMNLTTVINSPKMAGVERYAIGVGDAFKKPKALNELRLIASGPDDTNVFQVTNYSALDGLLSTLQQSIIGIEGTQGDALEYELAQSGFSVQILDKRVLMFGAVGAFDWSGGILLYDLATKTAVFLNESKEEAKKAKYSYLGYSVAVVRTGYGPLYVAGAPRHSMTGKVLVFQDGHLKQTLQGEQVGSYFGSELCPLDVNRDGETDLLLVGAPFYHIQGEEGRVYVYRLETETGSFTLEGHLNVQVTTQFARFGFTVASIGDINGDGYEDIAVGAPLEDHLSNSSSFGSIYIFNGEKDKIKSSFSQRVKASEISAGLQYFGQSIDGGFDFTGDGLQDIAVGSLENVVVLRSRPVVHFLTSMRFNPERILIFQNSSIVTAKLCFNIISALPVSQQGNKWELKELVVGYTKEVSMNFLLNNSGDDSYMTTMVLNYPKNLHFKKPSSPAIHCGQPIPFTSVELSLNCRIGHPVFKKTTVSRDDNFHFSLPLNGTLSSCTGIPYLYS
;
A
#
# COMPACT_ATOMS: atom_id res chain seq x y z
N ASP A 1 -13.38 -22.86 54.96
CA ASP A 1 -14.09 -22.78 53.66
C ASP A 1 -14.04 -21.42 53.01
N ASP A 2 -14.57 -20.35 53.62
CA ASP A 2 -14.54 -19.00 53.01
C ASP A 2 -13.12 -18.48 52.76
N PHE A 3 -12.20 -18.73 53.69
CA PHE A 3 -10.79 -18.37 53.51
C PHE A 3 -10.12 -19.10 52.33
N GLU A 4 -10.40 -20.40 52.16
CA GLU A 4 -9.89 -21.17 51.02
C GLU A 4 -10.49 -20.67 49.69
N ARG A 5 -11.77 -20.26 49.69
CA ARG A 5 -12.39 -19.60 48.52
C ARG A 5 -11.69 -18.28 48.19
N ALA A 6 -11.35 -17.47 49.19
CA ALA A 6 -10.62 -16.21 48.98
C ALA A 6 -9.21 -16.46 48.41
N LYS A 7 -8.46 -17.44 48.93
CA LYS A 7 -7.15 -17.83 48.37
C LYS A 7 -7.26 -18.30 46.92
N ALA A 8 -8.23 -19.16 46.63
CA ALA A 8 -8.48 -19.64 45.27
C ALA A 8 -8.82 -18.49 44.30
N PHE A 9 -9.59 -17.49 44.77
CA PHE A 9 -9.90 -16.28 44.01
C PHE A 9 -8.63 -15.47 43.70
N ILE A 10 -7.82 -15.15 44.73
CA ILE A 10 -6.58 -14.37 44.56
C ILE A 10 -5.63 -15.09 43.60
N HIS A 11 -5.42 -16.41 43.79
CA HIS A 11 -4.57 -17.21 42.92
C HIS A 11 -5.05 -17.18 41.45
N LYS A 12 -6.35 -17.36 41.21
CA LYS A 12 -6.91 -17.34 39.84
C LYS A 12 -6.78 -15.95 39.20
N MET A 13 -7.06 -14.89 39.94
CA MET A 13 -6.93 -13.51 39.49
C MET A 13 -5.48 -13.19 39.11
N MET A 14 -4.53 -13.46 40.02
CA MET A 14 -3.10 -13.24 39.78
C MET A 14 -2.61 -14.04 38.57
N LYS A 15 -2.97 -15.32 38.48
CA LYS A 15 -2.59 -16.16 37.33
C LYS A 15 -3.08 -15.57 36.01
N THR A 16 -4.35 -15.17 35.97
CA THR A 16 -4.97 -14.60 34.75
C THR A 16 -4.33 -13.27 34.35
N LEU A 17 -3.96 -12.44 35.33
CA LEU A 17 -3.31 -11.16 35.06
C LEU A 17 -1.85 -11.31 34.69
N TYR A 18 -1.08 -12.23 35.29
CA TYR A 18 0.29 -12.52 34.84
C TYR A 18 0.34 -13.01 33.38
N GLU A 19 -0.69 -13.73 32.92
CA GLU A 19 -0.80 -14.16 31.52
C GLU A 19 -1.12 -13.02 30.54
N LYS A 20 -1.64 -11.88 31.02
CA LYS A 20 -2.19 -10.80 30.18
C LYS A 20 -1.52 -9.43 30.37
N CYS A 21 -0.86 -9.18 31.50
CA CYS A 21 -0.24 -7.92 31.87
C CYS A 21 1.19 -8.18 32.35
N PHE A 22 2.17 -8.00 31.46
CA PHE A 22 3.58 -8.28 31.72
C PHE A 22 4.24 -7.29 32.68
N GLU A 23 3.63 -6.12 32.89
CA GLU A 23 4.11 -5.10 33.83
C GLU A 23 3.36 -5.09 35.17
N CYS A 24 2.41 -6.00 35.39
CA CYS A 24 1.62 -6.02 36.62
C CYS A 24 2.37 -6.70 37.77
N ASP A 25 2.67 -5.93 38.82
CA ASP A 25 3.26 -6.41 40.07
C ASP A 25 2.17 -6.55 41.15
N PHE A 26 2.17 -7.67 41.86
CA PHE A 26 1.25 -7.98 42.95
C PHE A 26 1.95 -7.97 44.31
N ALA A 27 1.22 -7.54 45.32
CA ALA A 27 1.56 -7.74 46.73
C ALA A 27 0.31 -8.27 47.43
N VAL A 28 0.52 -9.13 48.44
CA VAL A 28 -0.59 -9.68 49.24
C VAL A 28 -0.34 -9.38 50.70
N VAL A 29 -1.29 -8.67 51.30
CA VAL A 29 -1.34 -8.37 52.72
C VAL A 29 -2.54 -9.10 53.30
N GLN A 30 -2.29 -9.97 54.26
CA GLN A 30 -3.32 -10.59 55.08
C GLN A 30 -3.51 -9.77 56.35
N TYR A 31 -4.75 -9.64 56.81
CA TYR A 31 -5.06 -8.90 58.03
C TYR A 31 -6.06 -9.66 58.91
N GLY A 32 -5.82 -9.61 60.21
CA GLY A 32 -6.66 -10.19 61.25
C GLY A 32 -6.21 -9.66 62.62
N PHE A 33 -5.90 -10.55 63.58
CA PHE A 33 -5.22 -10.18 64.83
C PHE A 33 -3.94 -9.36 64.60
N GLU A 34 -3.15 -9.79 63.62
CA GLU A 34 -1.99 -9.09 63.09
C GLU A 34 -2.19 -8.73 61.61
N ILE A 35 -1.40 -7.77 61.12
CA ILE A 35 -1.31 -7.41 59.71
C ILE A 35 0.01 -7.95 59.19
N LYS A 36 -0.05 -8.82 58.19
CA LYS A 36 1.10 -9.56 57.67
C LYS A 36 1.21 -9.37 56.16
N THR A 37 2.35 -8.83 55.71
CA THR A 37 2.73 -8.86 54.30
C THR A 37 3.20 -10.26 53.96
N GLU A 38 2.43 -11.00 53.15
CA GLU A 38 2.80 -12.36 52.72
C GLU A 38 3.87 -12.31 51.63
N PHE A 39 3.83 -11.29 50.76
CA PHE A 39 4.90 -10.88 49.88
C PHE A 39 4.69 -9.45 49.37
N ASP A 40 5.78 -8.77 49.00
CA ASP A 40 5.78 -7.40 48.46
C ASP A 40 5.96 -7.37 46.92
N LEU A 41 5.94 -6.15 46.34
CA LEU A 41 5.97 -5.97 44.89
C LEU A 41 7.31 -6.38 44.25
N ARG A 42 8.39 -6.51 45.02
CA ARG A 42 9.71 -6.92 44.49
C ARG A 42 9.76 -8.40 44.16
N GLU A 43 8.84 -9.20 44.69
CA GLU A 43 8.87 -10.66 44.56
C GLU A 43 8.25 -11.16 43.25
N ASN A 44 7.75 -10.26 42.39
CA ASN A 44 7.07 -10.58 41.13
C ASN A 44 7.99 -11.09 40.01
N TRP A 45 9.31 -11.08 40.20
CA TRP A 45 10.27 -11.67 39.25
C TRP A 45 10.07 -13.19 39.03
N ASN A 46 9.34 -13.87 39.95
CA ASN A 46 8.97 -15.27 39.81
C ASN A 46 7.46 -15.49 40.09
N PRO A 47 6.61 -15.34 39.06
CA PRO A 47 5.15 -15.48 39.19
C PRO A 47 4.70 -16.83 39.77
N ASN A 48 5.41 -17.91 39.47
CA ASN A 48 5.07 -19.23 40.01
C ASN A 48 5.31 -19.32 41.52
N ALA A 49 6.36 -18.66 42.02
CA ALA A 49 6.66 -18.62 43.45
C ALA A 49 5.64 -17.78 44.22
N THR A 50 5.23 -16.62 43.69
CA THR A 50 4.19 -15.78 44.32
C THR A 50 2.82 -16.44 44.30
N LEU A 51 2.45 -17.12 43.20
CA LEU A 51 1.23 -17.92 43.13
C LEU A 51 1.21 -19.05 44.17
N GLN A 52 2.34 -19.75 44.34
CA GLN A 52 2.46 -20.79 45.36
C GLN A 52 2.35 -20.21 46.77
N LYS A 53 3.00 -19.06 47.04
CA LYS A 53 2.87 -18.36 48.32
C LYS A 53 1.42 -18.06 48.68
N VAL A 54 0.58 -17.68 47.71
CA VAL A 54 -0.86 -17.44 47.94
C VAL A 54 -1.57 -18.70 48.44
N LEU A 55 -1.27 -19.87 47.87
CA LEU A 55 -1.88 -21.14 48.29
C LEU A 55 -1.44 -21.55 49.71
N ASP A 56 -0.19 -21.24 50.05
CA ASP A 56 0.45 -21.59 51.32
C ASP A 56 0.08 -20.62 52.47
N ILE A 57 -0.69 -19.56 52.20
CA ILE A 57 -1.14 -18.60 53.23
C ILE A 57 -1.98 -19.35 54.28
N VAL A 58 -1.59 -19.18 55.55
CA VAL A 58 -2.29 -19.65 56.73
C VAL A 58 -3.14 -18.51 57.31
N GLN A 59 -4.40 -18.81 57.65
CA GLN A 59 -5.36 -17.82 58.10
C GLN A 59 -4.95 -17.16 59.43
N VAL A 60 -4.96 -15.82 59.47
CA VAL A 60 -4.89 -15.02 60.69
C VAL A 60 -6.32 -14.81 61.21
N CYS A 61 -6.61 -15.29 62.44
CA CYS A 61 -7.97 -15.28 63.00
C CYS A 61 -8.26 -14.05 63.91
N ASN A 62 -9.42 -14.09 64.58
CA ASN A 62 -9.91 -13.25 65.70
C ASN A 62 -10.59 -11.92 65.38
N VAL A 63 -9.92 -10.99 64.69
CA VAL A 63 -10.39 -9.60 64.53
C VAL A 63 -10.27 -9.14 63.08
N THR A 64 -10.86 -7.99 62.74
CA THR A 64 -10.96 -7.52 61.36
C THR A 64 -10.46 -6.07 61.29
N LYS A 65 -9.13 -5.91 61.20
CA LYS A 65 -8.41 -4.62 61.19
C LYS A 65 -8.28 -4.02 59.78
N THR A 66 -9.39 -3.79 59.09
CA THR A 66 -9.41 -3.35 57.68
C THR A 66 -8.79 -1.97 57.46
N ALA A 67 -9.12 -0.98 58.30
CA ALA A 67 -8.59 0.38 58.17
C ALA A 67 -7.07 0.41 58.41
N SER A 68 -6.61 -0.28 59.45
CA SER A 68 -5.18 -0.42 59.72
C SER A 68 -4.44 -1.16 58.61
N ALA A 69 -5.06 -2.19 57.99
CA ALA A 69 -4.47 -2.92 56.87
C ALA A 69 -4.32 -2.05 55.61
N MET A 70 -5.34 -1.24 55.30
CA MET A 70 -5.26 -0.28 54.20
C MET A 70 -4.15 0.75 54.44
N GLN A 71 -4.02 1.25 55.68
CA GLN A 71 -2.95 2.17 56.03
C GLN A 71 -1.57 1.50 55.90
N HIS A 72 -1.42 0.24 56.31
CA HIS A 72 -0.20 -0.54 56.13
C HIS A 72 0.16 -0.71 54.65
N ALA A 73 -0.81 -0.93 53.77
CA ALA A 73 -0.57 -0.99 52.33
C ALA A 73 -0.01 0.34 51.78
N LEU A 74 -0.55 1.48 52.23
CA LEU A 74 -0.03 2.79 51.86
C LEU A 74 1.39 3.04 52.38
N ASP A 75 1.69 2.61 53.61
CA ASP A 75 2.94 2.92 54.30
C ASP A 75 4.08 1.94 53.98
N SER A 76 3.76 0.70 53.63
CA SER A 76 4.73 -0.39 53.50
C SER A 76 4.75 -1.04 52.11
N ILE A 77 3.67 -0.98 51.33
CA ILE A 77 3.60 -1.63 50.01
C ILE A 77 3.77 -0.61 48.89
N PHE A 78 3.00 0.48 48.90
CA PHE A 78 3.07 1.51 47.86
C PHE A 78 4.25 2.47 48.00
N ILE A 79 5.40 1.97 48.46
CA ILE A 79 6.66 2.70 48.57
C ILE A 79 7.74 2.08 47.68
N GLU A 80 8.61 2.92 47.12
CA GLU A 80 9.63 2.49 46.14
C GLU A 80 10.57 1.43 46.69
N SER A 81 10.90 1.49 47.99
CA SER A 81 11.76 0.52 48.66
C SER A 81 11.17 -0.90 48.71
N HIS A 82 9.87 -1.05 48.47
CA HIS A 82 9.15 -2.33 48.41
C HIS A 82 8.60 -2.63 47.00
N GLY A 83 9.18 -2.01 45.96
CA GLY A 83 8.91 -2.32 44.55
C GLY A 83 7.80 -1.48 43.90
N SER A 84 7.20 -0.53 44.62
CA SER A 84 6.19 0.36 44.04
C SER A 84 6.81 1.34 43.05
N ARG A 85 6.35 1.34 41.80
CA ARG A 85 6.81 2.29 40.75
C ARG A 85 6.08 3.63 40.84
N LYS A 86 6.78 4.76 40.79
CA LYS A 86 6.17 6.09 40.96
C LYS A 86 5.07 6.41 39.95
N ASP A 87 5.26 6.01 38.70
CA ASP A 87 4.35 6.32 37.59
C ASP A 87 3.31 5.21 37.33
N ALA A 88 3.32 4.12 38.10
CA ALA A 88 2.36 3.04 37.93
C ALA A 88 1.04 3.33 38.65
N ALA A 89 -0.08 2.98 38.00
CA ALA A 89 -1.40 2.98 38.62
C ALA A 89 -1.41 2.15 39.91
N LYS A 90 -2.02 2.68 40.97
CA LYS A 90 -2.10 2.01 42.28
C LYS A 90 -3.50 1.46 42.46
N ILE A 91 -3.60 0.13 42.50
CA ILE A 91 -4.87 -0.57 42.67
C ILE A 91 -4.85 -1.35 43.99
N MET A 92 -5.87 -1.17 44.80
CA MET A 92 -6.07 -1.86 46.07
C MET A 92 -7.37 -2.68 46.02
N ILE A 93 -7.24 -3.99 46.14
CA ILE A 93 -8.40 -4.91 46.15
C ILE A 93 -8.56 -5.44 47.58
N VAL A 94 -9.64 -5.05 48.25
CA VAL A 94 -9.92 -5.43 49.65
C VAL A 94 -10.94 -6.56 49.67
N LEU A 95 -10.50 -7.74 50.13
CA LEU A 95 -11.37 -8.90 50.33
C LEU A 95 -11.72 -9.00 51.82
N THR A 96 -13.01 -8.87 52.16
CA THR A 96 -13.48 -8.94 53.55
C THR A 96 -14.80 -9.71 53.66
N ASP A 97 -14.97 -10.50 54.72
CA ASP A 97 -16.20 -11.25 55.01
C ASP A 97 -17.19 -10.48 55.90
N GLY A 98 -16.81 -9.31 56.39
CA GLY A 98 -17.70 -8.52 57.24
C GLY A 98 -17.10 -7.28 57.88
N GLU A 99 -17.77 -6.89 58.97
CA GLU A 99 -17.62 -5.62 59.67
C GLU A 99 -16.24 -5.46 60.32
N ILE A 100 -15.70 -4.25 60.26
CA ILE A 100 -14.50 -3.86 61.00
C ILE A 100 -14.71 -4.15 62.49
N LEU A 101 -13.78 -4.91 63.07
CA LEU A 101 -13.85 -5.36 64.46
C LEU A 101 -12.51 -5.15 65.15
N LEU A 102 -12.52 -4.38 66.24
CA LEU A 102 -11.34 -4.08 67.08
C LEU A 102 -10.17 -3.48 66.28
N ASP A 103 -10.49 -2.62 65.32
CA ASP A 103 -9.52 -1.79 64.60
C ASP A 103 -9.33 -0.46 65.34
N GLU A 104 -8.08 -0.07 65.54
CA GLU A 104 -7.70 1.17 66.21
C GLU A 104 -7.84 2.38 65.27
N MET A 105 -7.79 2.15 63.96
CA MET A 105 -7.93 3.19 62.94
C MET A 105 -9.36 3.36 62.45
N ASN A 106 -9.71 4.58 62.08
CA ASN A 106 -10.98 4.90 61.46
C ASN A 106 -10.88 4.81 59.94
N LEU A 107 -11.74 4.00 59.32
CA LEU A 107 -11.76 3.76 57.87
C LEU A 107 -11.89 5.06 57.06
N THR A 108 -12.78 5.97 57.47
CA THR A 108 -12.99 7.26 56.78
C THR A 108 -11.74 8.14 56.82
N THR A 109 -10.98 8.09 57.92
CA THR A 109 -9.73 8.84 58.04
C THR A 109 -8.66 8.32 57.09
N VAL A 110 -8.55 7.00 56.93
CA VAL A 110 -7.58 6.36 56.02
C VAL A 110 -7.94 6.65 54.56
N ILE A 111 -9.23 6.55 54.20
CA ILE A 111 -9.70 6.81 52.83
C ILE A 111 -9.51 8.26 52.42
N ASN A 112 -9.75 9.21 53.32
CA ASN A 112 -9.58 10.65 53.04
C ASN A 112 -8.13 11.12 53.21
N SER A 113 -7.17 10.22 53.47
CA SER A 113 -5.78 10.58 53.61
C SER A 113 -5.16 10.99 52.27
N PRO A 114 -4.20 11.95 52.25
CA PRO A 114 -3.53 12.35 51.01
C PRO A 114 -2.79 11.20 50.32
N LYS A 115 -2.32 10.19 51.09
CA LYS A 115 -1.66 9.00 50.55
C LYS A 115 -2.61 8.08 49.79
N MET A 116 -3.91 8.16 50.05
CA MET A 116 -4.94 7.42 49.33
C MET A 116 -5.33 8.09 47.99
N ALA A 117 -4.87 9.33 47.75
CA ALA A 117 -5.11 10.01 46.48
C ALA A 117 -4.43 9.27 45.33
N GLY A 118 -5.19 8.98 44.26
CA GLY A 118 -4.68 8.22 43.10
C GLY A 118 -4.62 6.70 43.31
N VAL A 119 -5.10 6.17 44.45
CA VAL A 119 -5.28 4.73 44.65
C VAL A 119 -6.71 4.33 44.29
N GLU A 120 -6.85 3.55 43.22
CA GLU A 120 -8.12 2.93 42.83
C GLU A 120 -8.44 1.75 43.74
N ARG A 121 -9.67 1.65 44.22
CA ARG A 121 -10.06 0.70 45.28
C ARG A 121 -11.26 -0.13 44.88
N TYR A 122 -11.13 -1.43 45.07
CA TYR A 122 -12.16 -2.43 44.80
C TYR A 122 -12.48 -3.17 46.09
N ALA A 123 -13.76 -3.34 46.40
CA ALA A 123 -14.20 -4.02 47.61
C ALA A 123 -14.92 -5.32 47.25
N ILE A 124 -14.46 -6.44 47.82
CA ILE A 124 -15.00 -7.77 47.53
C ILE A 124 -15.51 -8.39 48.84
N GLY A 125 -16.82 -8.53 48.94
CA GLY A 125 -17.48 -9.16 50.08
C GLY A 125 -17.51 -10.68 49.97
N VAL A 126 -17.03 -11.36 51.02
CA VAL A 126 -17.04 -12.82 51.16
C VAL A 126 -18.21 -13.25 52.06
N GLY A 127 -18.84 -14.39 51.76
CA GLY A 127 -19.88 -14.97 52.61
C GLY A 127 -21.10 -14.07 52.80
N ASP A 128 -21.43 -13.77 54.07
CA ASP A 128 -22.64 -13.02 54.47
C ASP A 128 -22.44 -11.49 54.50
N ALA A 129 -21.32 -10.95 54.01
CA ALA A 129 -21.04 -9.52 54.02
C ALA A 129 -22.16 -8.66 53.40
N PHE A 130 -22.80 -9.15 52.34
CA PHE A 130 -23.92 -8.46 51.66
C PHE A 130 -25.26 -8.55 52.40
N LYS A 131 -25.39 -9.45 53.38
CA LYS A 131 -26.61 -9.60 54.18
C LYS A 131 -26.62 -8.67 55.40
N LYS A 132 -25.46 -8.14 55.79
CA LYS A 132 -25.28 -7.25 56.94
C LYS A 132 -25.22 -5.79 56.47
N PRO A 133 -26.18 -4.92 56.85
CA PRO A 133 -26.22 -3.53 56.38
C PRO A 133 -24.95 -2.74 56.69
N LYS A 134 -24.32 -3.01 57.84
CA LYS A 134 -23.09 -2.33 58.27
C LYS A 134 -21.89 -2.74 57.41
N ALA A 135 -21.70 -4.03 57.19
CA ALA A 135 -20.63 -4.54 56.33
C ALA A 135 -20.78 -4.06 54.88
N LEU A 136 -22.01 -4.01 54.35
CA LEU A 136 -22.26 -3.47 53.01
C LEU A 136 -21.89 -1.98 52.91
N ASN A 137 -22.21 -1.18 53.91
CA ASN A 137 -21.82 0.24 53.94
C ASN A 137 -20.30 0.41 54.04
N GLU A 138 -19.60 -0.46 54.76
CA GLU A 138 -18.14 -0.45 54.83
C GLU A 138 -17.50 -0.82 53.48
N LEU A 139 -18.01 -1.86 52.79
CA LEU A 139 -17.58 -2.22 51.44
C LEU A 139 -17.74 -1.06 50.45
N ARG A 140 -18.90 -0.38 50.49
CA ARG A 140 -19.18 0.81 49.69
C ARG A 140 -18.24 1.96 49.98
N LEU A 141 -17.86 2.13 51.25
CA LEU A 141 -16.93 3.18 51.66
C LEU A 141 -15.51 2.88 51.15
N ILE A 142 -15.09 1.61 51.18
CA ILE A 142 -13.78 1.18 50.70
C ILE A 142 -13.63 1.41 49.19
N ALA A 143 -14.61 0.98 48.39
CA ALA A 143 -14.56 1.07 46.93
C ALA A 143 -14.52 2.52 46.42
N SER A 144 -13.75 2.78 45.36
CA SER A 144 -13.77 4.08 44.66
C SER A 144 -14.87 4.11 43.59
N GLY A 145 -15.57 5.24 43.39
CA GLY A 145 -16.52 5.43 42.28
C GLY A 145 -17.99 5.59 42.70
N PRO A 146 -18.87 6.09 41.79
CA PRO A 146 -20.31 6.19 42.05
C PRO A 146 -21.00 4.82 41.99
N ASP A 147 -22.00 4.64 42.84
CA ASP A 147 -23.06 3.62 42.77
C ASP A 147 -22.62 2.14 42.59
N ASP A 148 -21.98 1.55 43.59
CA ASP A 148 -21.72 0.09 43.72
C ASP A 148 -20.90 -0.58 42.60
N THR A 149 -20.43 0.17 41.60
CA THR A 149 -19.70 -0.34 40.42
C THR A 149 -18.42 -1.11 40.77
N ASN A 150 -17.78 -0.77 41.88
CA ASN A 150 -16.53 -1.38 42.35
C ASN A 150 -16.70 -2.28 43.60
N VAL A 151 -17.94 -2.72 43.87
CA VAL A 151 -18.27 -3.64 44.97
C VAL A 151 -18.73 -4.99 44.42
N PHE A 152 -18.06 -6.09 44.79
CA PHE A 152 -18.29 -7.43 44.21
C PHE A 152 -18.52 -8.50 45.29
N GLN A 153 -19.25 -9.57 44.97
CA GLN A 153 -19.50 -10.70 45.86
C GLN A 153 -18.75 -11.97 45.42
N VAL A 154 -18.02 -12.63 46.33
CA VAL A 154 -17.19 -13.83 46.02
C VAL A 154 -17.98 -15.05 45.55
N THR A 155 -19.29 -15.14 45.85
CA THR A 155 -20.12 -16.28 45.42
C THR A 155 -20.35 -16.34 43.92
N ASN A 156 -20.07 -15.25 43.18
CA ASN A 156 -20.29 -15.20 41.76
C ASN A 156 -18.97 -15.28 40.99
N TYR A 157 -18.63 -16.46 40.48
CA TYR A 157 -17.44 -16.61 39.61
C TYR A 157 -17.54 -15.79 38.31
N SER A 158 -18.73 -15.36 37.87
CA SER A 158 -18.88 -14.44 36.73
C SER A 158 -18.56 -12.98 37.10
N ALA A 159 -18.52 -12.64 38.39
CA ALA A 159 -18.06 -11.33 38.85
C ALA A 159 -16.54 -11.17 38.68
N LEU A 160 -15.79 -12.28 38.59
CA LEU A 160 -14.37 -12.25 38.24
C LEU A 160 -14.15 -11.75 36.81
N ASP A 161 -14.98 -12.19 35.85
CA ASP A 161 -14.90 -11.70 34.46
C ASP A 161 -15.28 -10.21 34.39
N GLY A 162 -16.27 -9.79 35.18
CA GLY A 162 -16.63 -8.37 35.34
C GLY A 162 -15.48 -7.54 35.90
N LEU A 163 -14.92 -7.93 37.05
CA LEU A 163 -13.77 -7.24 37.68
C LEU A 163 -12.54 -7.22 36.76
N LEU A 164 -12.21 -8.35 36.12
CA LEU A 164 -11.12 -8.42 35.14
C LEU A 164 -11.39 -7.49 33.96
N SER A 165 -12.63 -7.42 33.45
CA SER A 165 -12.98 -6.52 32.36
C SER A 165 -12.89 -5.05 32.75
N THR A 166 -13.30 -4.68 33.97
CA THR A 166 -13.20 -3.32 34.49
C THR A 166 -11.74 -2.93 34.72
N LEU A 167 -10.94 -3.82 35.32
CA LEU A 167 -9.50 -3.62 35.49
C LEU A 167 -8.80 -3.52 34.13
N GLN A 168 -9.18 -4.32 33.14
CA GLN A 168 -8.67 -4.19 31.77
C GLN A 168 -9.04 -2.84 31.15
N GLN A 169 -10.28 -2.36 31.35
CA GLN A 169 -10.73 -1.07 30.83
C GLN A 169 -10.08 0.12 31.55
N SER A 170 -9.78 0.03 32.84
CA SER A 170 -9.10 1.11 33.57
C SER A 170 -7.60 1.18 33.28
N ILE A 171 -6.99 0.06 32.87
CA ILE A 171 -5.60 -0.03 32.38
C ILE A 171 -5.47 0.52 30.95
N ILE A 172 -6.50 0.33 30.11
CA ILE A 172 -6.50 0.79 28.71
C ILE A 172 -7.04 2.22 28.64
N GLY A 173 -6.15 3.21 28.57
CA GLY A 173 -6.52 4.62 28.43
C GLY A 173 -7.33 4.87 27.15
N ILE A 174 -8.57 5.34 27.29
CA ILE A 174 -9.39 5.77 26.15
C ILE A 174 -9.05 7.24 25.86
N GLU A 175 -8.67 7.48 24.59
CA GLU A 175 -8.41 8.74 23.90
C GLU A 175 -8.31 10.02 24.76
N GLY A 176 -7.08 10.54 24.90
CA GLY A 176 -6.84 11.91 25.40
C GLY A 176 -6.90 12.09 26.92
N THR A 177 -7.10 11.01 27.68
CA THR A 177 -6.89 11.02 29.13
C THR A 177 -5.45 10.57 29.46
N GLN A 178 -4.86 11.09 30.55
CA GLN A 178 -3.57 10.63 31.03
C GLN A 178 -3.72 9.20 31.60
N GLY A 179 -3.68 8.21 30.72
CA GLY A 179 -3.47 6.79 30.99
C GLY A 179 -2.31 6.27 30.15
N ASP A 180 -1.84 5.04 30.43
CA ASP A 180 -0.74 4.41 29.68
C ASP A 180 -1.05 4.35 28.18
N ALA A 181 -0.05 4.67 27.36
CA ALA A 181 -0.19 4.73 25.90
C ALA A 181 -0.53 3.34 25.34
N LEU A 182 -1.47 3.27 24.40
CA LEU A 182 -1.83 2.01 23.74
C LEU A 182 -0.63 1.55 22.90
N GLU A 183 0.01 0.45 23.28
CA GLU A 183 1.22 -0.04 22.59
C GLU A 183 0.84 -0.93 21.41
N TYR A 184 0.08 -2.00 21.64
CA TYR A 184 -0.23 -3.00 20.61
C TYR A 184 -1.70 -3.45 20.58
N GLU A 185 -2.51 -3.03 21.54
CA GLU A 185 -3.91 -3.43 21.71
C GLU A 185 -4.74 -3.15 20.45
N LEU A 186 -4.44 -2.03 19.79
CA LEU A 186 -5.07 -1.59 18.55
C LEU A 186 -4.12 -1.67 17.36
N ALA A 187 -3.06 -2.50 17.41
CA ALA A 187 -2.01 -2.52 16.40
C ALA A 187 -2.50 -2.69 14.96
N GLN A 188 -3.60 -3.44 14.77
CA GLN A 188 -4.14 -3.79 13.45
C GLN A 188 -3.06 -4.37 12.52
N SER A 189 -2.21 -5.24 13.08
CA SER A 189 -1.13 -5.89 12.32
C SER A 189 -1.69 -6.67 11.13
N GLY A 190 -1.10 -6.46 9.96
CA GLY A 190 -1.59 -7.00 8.69
C GLY A 190 -2.53 -6.06 7.94
N PHE A 191 -2.63 -4.80 8.36
CA PHE A 191 -3.31 -3.75 7.58
C PHE A 191 -2.76 -3.66 6.16
N SER A 192 -1.45 -3.82 6.02
CA SER A 192 -0.74 -4.03 4.76
C SER A 192 0.25 -5.17 4.91
N VAL A 193 0.57 -5.86 3.81
CA VAL A 193 1.43 -7.05 3.82
C VAL A 193 2.30 -7.08 2.57
N GLN A 194 3.59 -7.38 2.75
CA GLN A 194 4.50 -7.69 1.66
C GLN A 194 5.24 -9.01 1.96
N ILE A 195 5.29 -9.88 0.96
CA ILE A 195 6.06 -11.12 1.03
C ILE A 195 7.45 -10.82 0.43
N LEU A 196 8.51 -10.94 1.25
CA LEU A 196 9.87 -10.74 0.76
C LEU A 196 10.36 -11.96 -0.02
N ASP A 197 10.28 -13.11 0.63
CA ASP A 197 10.70 -14.41 0.10
C ASP A 197 9.89 -15.53 0.81
N LYS A 198 10.31 -16.79 0.65
CA LYS A 198 9.64 -17.93 1.30
C LYS A 198 9.76 -17.95 2.83
N ARG A 199 10.50 -17.02 3.43
CA ARG A 199 10.90 -17.05 4.84
C ARG A 199 10.45 -15.80 5.60
N VAL A 200 10.50 -14.62 5.02
CA VAL A 200 10.20 -13.37 5.73
C VAL A 200 8.92 -12.71 5.20
N LEU A 201 8.01 -12.43 6.13
CA LEU A 201 6.80 -11.64 5.89
C LEU A 201 6.94 -10.27 6.54
N MET A 202 6.51 -9.23 5.85
CA MET A 202 6.48 -7.86 6.37
C MET A 202 5.02 -7.42 6.51
N PHE A 203 4.63 -7.00 7.71
CA PHE A 203 3.29 -6.54 8.02
C PHE A 203 3.32 -5.07 8.45
N GLY A 204 2.37 -4.27 7.97
CA GLY A 204 2.06 -2.98 8.54
C GLY A 204 1.19 -3.10 9.80
N ALA A 205 1.46 -2.29 10.81
CA ALA A 205 0.72 -2.25 12.08
C ALA A 205 0.37 -0.80 12.44
N VAL A 206 -0.64 -0.25 11.75
CA VAL A 206 -0.99 1.18 11.76
C VAL A 206 -1.41 1.73 13.11
N GLY A 207 -1.99 0.90 13.98
CA GLY A 207 -2.54 1.35 15.26
C GLY A 207 -1.60 1.12 16.45
N ALA A 208 -0.38 0.64 16.21
CA ALA A 208 0.61 0.47 17.26
C ALA A 208 1.03 1.84 17.82
N PHE A 209 1.27 1.91 19.13
CA PHE A 209 1.77 3.09 19.85
C PHE A 209 0.97 4.36 19.55
N ASP A 210 -0.30 4.42 19.99
CA ASP A 210 -1.25 5.52 19.72
C ASP A 210 -1.31 5.90 18.22
N TRP A 211 -1.45 4.88 17.36
CA TRP A 211 -1.47 5.05 15.90
C TRP A 211 -0.26 5.78 15.31
N SER A 212 0.87 5.84 16.03
CA SER A 212 2.14 6.22 15.39
C SER A 212 2.52 5.17 14.34
N GLY A 213 2.24 3.90 14.62
CA GLY A 213 2.33 2.78 13.71
C GLY A 213 3.75 2.19 13.60
N GLY A 214 3.92 1.22 12.72
CA GLY A 214 5.19 0.55 12.47
C GLY A 214 5.05 -0.62 11.52
N ILE A 215 6.17 -1.32 11.32
CA ILE A 215 6.23 -2.55 10.51
C ILE A 215 6.74 -3.71 11.36
N LEU A 216 6.20 -4.89 11.12
CA LEU A 216 6.58 -6.14 11.77
C LEU A 216 7.20 -7.07 10.73
N LEU A 217 8.46 -7.42 10.91
CA LEU A 217 9.16 -8.43 10.12
C LEU A 217 9.07 -9.78 10.83
N TYR A 218 8.40 -10.75 10.22
CA TYR A 218 8.18 -12.08 10.76
C TYR A 218 8.97 -13.13 9.98
N ASP A 219 9.90 -13.81 10.63
CA ASP A 219 10.62 -14.94 10.06
C ASP A 219 9.86 -16.25 10.36
N LEU A 220 9.37 -16.90 9.30
CA LEU A 220 8.59 -18.14 9.36
C LEU A 220 9.40 -19.33 9.89
N ALA A 221 10.72 -19.34 9.71
CA ALA A 221 11.58 -20.44 10.13
C ALA A 221 11.91 -20.37 11.63
N THR A 222 12.28 -19.20 12.12
CA THR A 222 12.60 -18.98 13.54
C THR A 222 11.37 -18.66 14.38
N LYS A 223 10.25 -18.30 13.74
CA LYS A 223 9.00 -17.81 14.38
C LYS A 223 9.23 -16.57 15.24
N THR A 224 10.19 -15.74 14.86
CA THR A 224 10.52 -14.48 15.56
C THR A 224 10.01 -13.29 14.80
N ALA A 225 9.54 -12.28 15.53
CA ALA A 225 9.10 -11.01 14.97
C ALA A 225 10.06 -9.88 15.39
N VAL A 226 10.38 -8.98 14.47
CA VAL A 226 11.10 -7.74 14.73
C VAL A 226 10.18 -6.58 14.38
N PHE A 227 9.92 -5.70 15.33
CA PHE A 227 9.13 -4.49 15.10
C PHE A 227 10.05 -3.32 14.79
N LEU A 228 9.82 -2.65 13.66
CA LEU A 228 10.54 -1.44 13.26
C LEU A 228 9.58 -0.25 13.28
N ASN A 229 10.03 0.81 13.91
CA ASN A 229 9.33 2.09 13.99
C ASN A 229 10.33 3.25 13.93
N GLU A 230 9.81 4.48 14.01
CA GLU A 230 10.64 5.64 14.30
C GLU A 230 11.21 5.56 15.73
N SER A 231 12.30 6.27 16.02
CA SER A 231 12.87 6.24 17.37
C SER A 231 11.82 6.62 18.43
N LYS A 232 11.96 6.12 19.66
CA LYS A 232 10.97 6.35 20.73
C LYS A 232 10.62 7.83 20.94
N GLU A 233 11.57 8.74 20.74
CA GLU A 233 11.34 10.19 20.88
C GLU A 233 10.56 10.79 19.70
N GLU A 234 10.75 10.26 18.50
CA GLU A 234 9.98 10.65 17.31
C GLU A 234 8.59 10.03 17.32
N ALA A 235 8.46 8.75 17.70
CA ALA A 235 7.18 8.05 17.81
C ALA A 235 6.21 8.76 18.79
N LYS A 236 6.71 9.28 19.92
CA LYS A 236 5.92 10.09 20.87
C LYS A 236 5.37 11.38 20.26
N LYS A 237 6.09 11.97 19.30
CA LYS A 237 5.65 13.16 18.55
C LYS A 237 4.78 12.80 17.35
N ALA A 238 4.96 11.60 16.80
CA ALA A 238 4.31 11.09 15.61
C ALA A 238 2.99 10.34 15.87
N LYS A 239 2.26 10.67 16.95
CA LYS A 239 0.94 10.06 17.21
C LYS A 239 0.01 10.23 16.01
N TYR A 240 -0.81 9.22 15.73
CA TYR A 240 -1.79 9.21 14.63
C TYR A 240 -1.20 9.38 13.22
N SER A 241 0.02 8.88 13.00
CA SER A 241 0.72 8.95 11.70
C SER A 241 0.35 7.82 10.73
N TYR A 242 -0.13 6.68 11.26
CA TYR A 242 -0.44 5.46 10.51
C TYR A 242 0.77 4.86 9.78
N LEU A 243 1.95 4.83 10.40
CA LEU A 243 3.08 4.12 9.81
C LEU A 243 2.73 2.63 9.60
N GLY A 244 3.05 2.11 8.41
CA GLY A 244 2.67 0.78 7.98
C GLY A 244 1.30 0.74 7.29
N TYR A 245 0.75 1.89 6.91
CA TYR A 245 -0.47 1.92 6.09
C TYR A 245 -0.24 1.23 4.75
N SER A 246 0.91 1.48 4.16
CA SER A 246 1.44 0.77 2.99
C SER A 246 2.83 0.24 3.33
N VAL A 247 3.19 -0.90 2.74
CA VAL A 247 4.51 -1.50 2.89
C VAL A 247 5.00 -1.98 1.52
N ALA A 248 6.29 -1.81 1.27
CA ALA A 248 6.94 -2.26 0.07
C ALA A 248 8.38 -2.71 0.37
N VAL A 249 8.93 -3.56 -0.50
CA VAL A 249 10.30 -4.03 -0.40
C VAL A 249 11.03 -3.64 -1.66
N VAL A 250 12.14 -2.93 -1.50
CA VAL A 250 13.02 -2.50 -2.58
C VAL A 250 14.21 -3.45 -2.61
N ARG A 251 14.46 -4.05 -3.78
CA ARG A 251 15.58 -4.99 -3.98
C ARG A 251 16.81 -4.22 -4.44
N THR A 252 17.94 -4.48 -3.82
CA THR A 252 19.23 -3.87 -4.18
C THR A 252 20.34 -4.92 -4.08
N GLY A 253 21.47 -4.70 -4.76
CA GLY A 253 22.60 -5.64 -4.74
C GLY A 253 23.26 -5.84 -3.37
N TYR A 254 23.01 -4.96 -2.39
CA TYR A 254 23.57 -5.04 -1.03
C TYR A 254 22.52 -5.40 0.04
N GLY A 255 21.30 -5.78 -0.37
CA GLY A 255 20.24 -6.25 0.52
C GLY A 255 18.91 -5.50 0.37
N PRO A 256 17.83 -5.99 0.99
CA PRO A 256 16.51 -5.36 0.87
C PRO A 256 16.45 -4.06 1.68
N LEU A 257 15.79 -3.04 1.11
CA LEU A 257 15.31 -1.88 1.87
C LEU A 257 13.82 -2.07 2.14
N TYR A 258 13.42 -1.84 3.39
CA TYR A 258 12.02 -1.94 3.80
C TYR A 258 11.41 -0.56 3.78
N VAL A 259 10.33 -0.37 3.03
CA VAL A 259 9.70 0.93 2.83
C VAL A 259 8.30 0.90 3.41
N ALA A 260 7.94 1.92 4.18
CA ALA A 260 6.63 2.00 4.81
C ALA A 260 6.06 3.42 4.74
N GLY A 261 4.78 3.51 4.38
CA GLY A 261 4.04 4.77 4.34
C GLY A 261 3.40 5.13 5.66
N ALA A 262 3.40 6.42 5.98
CA ALA A 262 2.71 7.04 7.11
C ALA A 262 1.87 8.25 6.61
N PRO A 263 0.74 8.01 5.91
CA PRO A 263 0.05 9.03 5.16
C PRO A 263 -0.63 10.13 6.00
N ARG A 264 -0.75 9.93 7.32
CA ARG A 264 -1.30 10.94 8.24
C ARG A 264 -0.24 11.72 9.00
N HIS A 265 1.03 11.35 8.89
CA HIS A 265 2.09 12.04 9.61
C HIS A 265 2.11 13.54 9.30
N SER A 266 2.10 14.38 10.35
CA SER A 266 2.02 15.84 10.24
C SER A 266 0.91 16.34 9.30
N MET A 267 -0.14 15.53 9.11
CA MET A 267 -1.22 15.72 8.14
C MET A 267 -0.79 15.79 6.66
N THR A 268 0.49 15.84 6.32
CA THR A 268 0.98 15.86 4.92
C THR A 268 1.29 14.45 4.41
N GLY A 269 1.67 13.54 5.30
CA GLY A 269 2.14 12.21 4.97
C GLY A 269 3.65 12.16 4.75
N LYS A 270 4.23 10.97 4.98
CA LYS A 270 5.65 10.67 4.69
C LYS A 270 5.84 9.19 4.37
N VAL A 271 7.00 8.86 3.83
CA VAL A 271 7.46 7.49 3.61
C VAL A 271 8.81 7.29 4.30
N LEU A 272 8.97 6.18 5.00
CA LEU A 272 10.21 5.82 5.69
C LEU A 272 10.86 4.63 5.02
N VAL A 273 12.18 4.71 4.91
CA VAL A 273 13.04 3.67 4.33
C VAL A 273 13.95 3.14 5.42
N PHE A 274 13.87 1.84 5.70
CA PHE A 274 14.65 1.15 6.70
C PHE A 274 15.67 0.21 6.04
N GLN A 275 16.85 0.12 6.65
CA GLN A 275 17.91 -0.82 6.29
C GLN A 275 18.51 -1.39 7.58
N ASP A 276 18.69 -2.71 7.64
CA ASP A 276 19.28 -3.39 8.80
C ASP A 276 18.64 -3.02 10.15
N GLY A 277 17.31 -2.84 10.15
CA GLY A 277 16.54 -2.48 11.33
C GLY A 277 16.63 -1.02 11.77
N HIS A 278 17.29 -0.16 11.00
CA HIS A 278 17.46 1.27 11.30
C HIS A 278 16.83 2.15 10.20
N LEU A 279 16.35 3.33 10.60
CA LEU A 279 15.85 4.33 9.65
C LEU A 279 17.01 4.87 8.82
N LYS A 280 16.91 4.75 7.50
CA LYS A 280 17.92 5.24 6.53
C LYS A 280 17.52 6.59 5.94
N GLN A 281 16.27 6.74 5.54
CA GLN A 281 15.79 7.93 4.84
C GLN A 281 14.30 8.15 5.09
N THR A 282 13.90 9.43 5.06
CA THR A 282 12.50 9.86 5.10
C THR A 282 12.18 10.69 3.87
N LEU A 283 11.11 10.34 3.16
CA LEU A 283 10.55 11.11 2.04
C LEU A 283 9.31 11.86 2.54
N GLN A 284 9.30 13.18 2.39
CA GLN A 284 8.24 14.04 2.95
C GLN A 284 7.19 14.40 1.89
N GLY A 285 5.91 14.28 2.25
CA GLY A 285 4.81 14.80 1.44
C GLY A 285 4.72 16.33 1.55
N GLU A 286 4.39 16.98 0.43
CA GLU A 286 4.40 18.46 0.34
C GLU A 286 3.08 19.13 0.80
N GLN A 287 1.95 18.42 0.73
CA GLN A 287 0.63 19.02 0.87
C GLN A 287 -0.20 18.34 1.97
N VAL A 288 -0.79 19.15 2.84
CA VAL A 288 -1.68 18.71 3.92
C VAL A 288 -2.90 18.01 3.33
N GLY A 289 -3.31 16.89 3.92
CA GLY A 289 -4.45 16.10 3.50
C GLY A 289 -4.21 15.26 2.25
N SER A 290 -3.05 15.38 1.58
CA SER A 290 -2.79 14.69 0.31
C SER A 290 -2.67 13.16 0.45
N TYR A 291 -2.47 12.68 1.68
CA TYR A 291 -2.34 11.27 2.01
C TYR A 291 -1.12 10.61 1.34
N PHE A 292 -0.03 11.39 1.23
CA PHE A 292 1.23 10.95 0.62
C PHE A 292 1.83 9.74 1.34
N GLY A 293 2.16 8.70 0.57
CA GLY A 293 2.66 7.44 1.10
C GLY A 293 1.55 6.42 1.37
N SER A 294 0.33 6.64 0.92
CA SER A 294 -0.76 5.66 1.08
C SER A 294 -0.65 4.46 0.14
N GLU A 295 0.09 4.60 -0.96
CA GLU A 295 0.39 3.54 -1.92
C GLU A 295 1.89 3.59 -2.26
N LEU A 296 2.53 2.43 -2.35
CA LEU A 296 3.96 2.28 -2.66
C LEU A 296 4.13 1.20 -3.73
N CYS A 297 4.81 1.54 -4.82
CA CYS A 297 5.13 0.58 -5.88
C CYS A 297 6.62 0.65 -6.24
N PRO A 298 7.46 -0.27 -5.74
CA PRO A 298 8.82 -0.43 -6.23
C PRO A 298 8.77 -1.02 -7.65
N LEU A 299 9.64 -0.54 -8.54
CA LEU A 299 9.67 -0.94 -9.95
C LEU A 299 11.11 -1.17 -10.41
N ASP A 300 11.36 -2.36 -10.95
CA ASP A 300 12.57 -2.73 -11.69
C ASP A 300 12.26 -2.51 -13.18
N VAL A 301 12.62 -1.33 -13.70
CA VAL A 301 12.20 -0.90 -15.03
C VAL A 301 12.95 -1.68 -16.09
N ASN A 302 14.24 -1.95 -15.87
CA ASN A 302 15.11 -2.59 -16.87
C ASN A 302 15.21 -4.12 -16.71
N ARG A 303 14.58 -4.69 -15.68
CA ARG A 303 14.54 -6.13 -15.35
C ARG A 303 15.89 -6.74 -15.03
N ASP A 304 16.78 -5.97 -14.40
CA ASP A 304 18.09 -6.46 -13.97
C ASP A 304 18.04 -7.17 -12.60
N GLY A 305 16.89 -7.15 -11.92
CA GLY A 305 16.67 -7.76 -10.62
C GLY A 305 16.81 -6.78 -9.45
N GLU A 306 17.22 -5.54 -9.71
CA GLU A 306 17.29 -4.45 -8.75
C GLU A 306 16.16 -3.43 -9.00
N THR A 307 15.68 -2.80 -7.93
CA THR A 307 14.61 -1.80 -8.04
C THR A 307 15.20 -0.46 -8.49
N ASP A 308 14.78 0.05 -9.64
CA ASP A 308 15.19 1.36 -10.16
C ASP A 308 14.42 2.52 -9.54
N LEU A 309 13.09 2.35 -9.43
CA LEU A 309 12.16 3.42 -9.07
C LEU A 309 11.28 3.01 -7.88
N LEU A 310 10.88 4.01 -7.09
CA LEU A 310 9.81 3.90 -6.11
C LEU A 310 8.72 4.92 -6.47
N LEU A 311 7.54 4.43 -6.79
CA LEU A 311 6.36 5.28 -6.96
C LEU A 311 5.61 5.43 -5.65
N VAL A 312 5.18 6.66 -5.36
CA VAL A 312 4.48 7.01 -4.12
C VAL A 312 3.17 7.71 -4.43
N GLY A 313 2.06 7.13 -3.99
CA GLY A 313 0.72 7.67 -4.17
C GLY A 313 0.37 8.76 -3.15
N ALA A 314 -0.31 9.80 -3.63
CA ALA A 314 -0.97 10.85 -2.84
C ALA A 314 -2.38 11.11 -3.44
N PRO A 315 -3.32 10.17 -3.26
CA PRO A 315 -4.61 10.18 -3.95
C PRO A 315 -5.52 11.36 -3.59
N PHE A 316 -5.27 12.04 -2.46
CA PHE A 316 -6.03 13.23 -2.04
C PHE A 316 -5.27 14.53 -2.31
N TYR A 317 -4.17 14.46 -3.08
CA TYR A 317 -3.53 15.67 -3.58
C TYR A 317 -4.56 16.52 -4.34
N HIS A 318 -4.53 17.83 -4.09
CA HIS A 318 -5.54 18.74 -4.59
C HIS A 318 -4.99 20.05 -5.12
N ILE A 319 -5.56 20.48 -6.25
CA ILE A 319 -5.41 21.81 -6.83
C ILE A 319 -6.76 22.52 -6.84
N GLN A 320 -7.79 21.87 -7.39
CA GLN A 320 -9.19 22.36 -7.39
C GLN A 320 -10.13 21.42 -6.64
N GLY A 321 -9.81 20.12 -6.58
CA GLY A 321 -10.41 19.11 -5.72
C GLY A 321 -9.43 17.94 -5.49
N GLU A 322 -9.87 16.78 -5.04
CA GLU A 322 -9.02 15.58 -4.89
C GLU A 322 -8.65 14.93 -6.25
N GLU A 323 -7.84 15.61 -7.07
CA GLU A 323 -7.40 15.04 -8.36
C GLU A 323 -6.46 13.85 -8.17
N GLY A 324 -5.61 13.91 -7.14
CA GLY A 324 -4.60 12.89 -6.82
C GLY A 324 -3.29 13.07 -7.61
N ARG A 325 -2.21 12.48 -7.09
CA ARG A 325 -0.87 12.53 -7.69
C ARG A 325 -0.07 11.26 -7.38
N VAL A 326 0.83 10.90 -8.27
CA VAL A 326 1.85 9.87 -8.05
C VAL A 326 3.23 10.48 -8.27
N TYR A 327 4.08 10.40 -7.25
CA TYR A 327 5.47 10.86 -7.28
C TYR A 327 6.38 9.72 -7.72
N VAL A 328 7.45 10.07 -8.43
CA VAL A 328 8.45 9.12 -8.93
C VAL A 328 9.77 9.44 -8.26
N TYR A 329 10.27 8.49 -7.48
CA TYR A 329 11.60 8.54 -6.87
C TYR A 329 12.53 7.56 -7.57
N ARG A 330 13.77 7.99 -7.82
CA ARG A 330 14.84 7.15 -8.36
C ARG A 330 15.71 6.62 -7.23
N LEU A 331 16.06 5.35 -7.27
CA LEU A 331 17.05 4.78 -6.38
C LEU A 331 18.45 5.10 -6.90
N GLU A 332 19.24 5.80 -6.10
CA GLU A 332 20.67 5.96 -6.34
C GLU A 332 21.38 4.70 -5.87
N THR A 333 21.78 3.82 -6.79
CA THR A 333 22.33 2.48 -6.47
C THR A 333 23.59 2.54 -5.60
N GLU A 334 24.43 3.57 -5.75
CA GLU A 334 25.67 3.75 -4.98
C GLU A 334 25.41 4.02 -3.49
N THR A 335 24.39 4.80 -3.15
CA THR A 335 24.10 5.24 -1.77
C THR A 335 22.90 4.50 -1.17
N GLY A 336 22.04 3.94 -2.02
CA GLY A 336 20.74 3.40 -1.65
C GLY A 336 19.78 4.43 -1.11
N SER A 337 19.89 5.68 -1.57
CA SER A 337 18.97 6.76 -1.25
C SER A 337 18.06 7.07 -2.42
N PHE A 338 16.84 7.50 -2.13
CA PHE A 338 15.88 7.93 -3.12
C PHE A 338 15.99 9.43 -3.42
N THR A 339 15.99 9.79 -4.70
CA THR A 339 15.94 11.18 -5.19
C THR A 339 14.62 11.41 -5.94
N LEU A 340 13.97 12.55 -5.71
CA LEU A 340 12.71 12.87 -6.39
C LEU A 340 12.99 13.23 -7.86
N GLU A 341 12.50 12.41 -8.79
CA GLU A 341 12.62 12.67 -10.23
C GLU A 341 11.47 13.56 -10.74
N GLY A 342 10.27 13.39 -10.17
CA GLY A 342 9.11 14.19 -10.54
C GLY A 342 7.80 13.51 -10.16
N HIS A 343 6.79 13.67 -11.00
CA HIS A 343 5.48 13.04 -10.84
C HIS A 343 4.89 12.68 -12.21
N LEU A 344 3.93 11.75 -12.20
CA LEU A 344 3.20 11.38 -13.41
C LEU A 344 2.23 12.50 -13.80
N ASN A 345 2.20 12.81 -15.11
CA ASN A 345 1.42 13.90 -15.66
C ASN A 345 0.08 13.38 -16.20
N VAL A 346 -0.99 13.65 -15.45
CA VAL A 346 -2.36 13.40 -15.91
C VAL A 346 -3.14 14.71 -15.87
N GLN A 347 -3.71 15.09 -17.01
CA GLN A 347 -4.75 16.12 -17.03
C GLN A 347 -6.06 15.49 -16.58
N VAL A 348 -6.19 15.34 -15.26
CA VAL A 348 -7.41 14.82 -14.66
C VAL A 348 -8.54 15.82 -14.94
N THR A 349 -9.53 15.42 -15.73
CA THR A 349 -10.63 16.32 -16.11
C THR A 349 -11.70 16.47 -15.02
N THR A 350 -11.64 15.64 -13.96
CA THR A 350 -12.62 15.62 -12.88
C THR A 350 -11.99 15.89 -11.52
N GLN A 351 -12.57 16.79 -10.74
CA GLN A 351 -12.03 17.30 -9.48
C GLN A 351 -11.82 16.25 -8.37
N PHE A 352 -12.35 15.03 -8.47
CA PHE A 352 -12.27 14.05 -7.38
C PHE A 352 -11.78 12.68 -7.86
N ALA A 353 -10.96 12.63 -8.91
CA ALA A 353 -10.59 11.36 -9.53
C ALA A 353 -9.81 10.41 -8.61
N ARG A 354 -9.08 10.96 -7.63
CA ARG A 354 -8.18 10.22 -6.74
C ARG A 354 -7.13 9.43 -7.51
N PHE A 355 -6.52 10.04 -8.50
CA PHE A 355 -5.42 9.43 -9.26
C PHE A 355 -4.26 9.06 -8.33
N GLY A 356 -3.74 7.84 -8.47
CA GLY A 356 -2.72 7.31 -7.57
C GLY A 356 -3.28 6.62 -6.32
N PHE A 357 -4.58 6.29 -6.32
CA PHE A 357 -5.19 5.47 -5.26
C PHE A 357 -4.59 4.07 -5.21
N THR A 358 -4.21 3.53 -6.38
CA THR A 358 -3.45 2.30 -6.52
C THR A 358 -2.43 2.47 -7.64
N VAL A 359 -1.27 1.84 -7.48
CA VAL A 359 -0.17 1.83 -8.45
C VAL A 359 0.40 0.42 -8.47
N ALA A 360 0.41 -0.22 -9.64
CA ALA A 360 0.91 -1.58 -9.79
C ALA A 360 1.91 -1.67 -10.95
N SER A 361 2.99 -2.45 -10.76
CA SER A 361 3.74 -2.98 -11.89
C SER A 361 2.85 -3.96 -12.64
N ILE A 362 2.75 -3.77 -13.95
CA ILE A 362 1.99 -4.66 -14.85
C ILE A 362 2.93 -5.41 -15.79
N GLY A 363 4.24 -5.31 -15.52
CA GLY A 363 5.35 -5.74 -16.35
C GLY A 363 5.32 -5.13 -17.75
N ASP A 364 5.86 -5.82 -18.76
CA ASP A 364 6.12 -5.27 -20.10
C ASP A 364 5.00 -5.70 -21.04
N ILE A 365 3.99 -4.85 -21.13
CA ILE A 365 2.79 -5.14 -21.92
C ILE A 365 2.98 -4.77 -23.39
N ASN A 366 4.04 -4.03 -23.74
CA ASN A 366 4.31 -3.57 -25.09
C ASN A 366 5.48 -4.30 -25.78
N GLY A 367 6.24 -5.12 -25.04
CA GLY A 367 7.37 -5.91 -25.50
C GLY A 367 8.65 -5.13 -25.77
N ASP A 368 8.81 -3.91 -25.26
CA ASP A 368 10.00 -3.08 -25.50
C ASP A 368 11.18 -3.39 -24.56
N GLY A 369 10.99 -4.33 -23.64
CA GLY A 369 11.99 -4.80 -22.69
C GLY A 369 11.94 -4.10 -21.34
N TYR A 370 11.08 -3.09 -21.15
CA TYR A 370 10.98 -2.34 -19.90
C TYR A 370 9.65 -2.61 -19.18
N GLU A 371 9.66 -2.58 -17.85
CA GLU A 371 8.41 -2.70 -17.08
C GLU A 371 7.54 -1.44 -17.19
N ASP A 372 6.26 -1.68 -17.39
CA ASP A 372 5.19 -0.71 -17.42
C ASP A 372 4.40 -0.73 -16.10
N ILE A 373 3.63 0.34 -15.85
CA ILE A 373 2.76 0.44 -14.68
C ILE A 373 1.34 0.80 -15.06
N ALA A 374 0.42 0.43 -14.18
CA ALA A 374 -0.95 0.92 -14.17
C ALA A 374 -1.24 1.74 -12.91
N VAL A 375 -1.98 2.84 -13.08
CA VAL A 375 -2.39 3.73 -11.98
C VAL A 375 -3.90 3.89 -11.98
N GLY A 376 -4.53 3.67 -10.82
CA GLY A 376 -5.97 3.80 -10.66
C GLY A 376 -6.44 5.21 -10.28
N ALA A 377 -7.61 5.57 -10.81
CA ALA A 377 -8.36 6.78 -10.48
C ALA A 377 -9.85 6.40 -10.27
N PRO A 378 -10.19 5.71 -9.16
CA PRO A 378 -11.47 5.03 -8.99
C PRO A 378 -12.69 5.96 -8.93
N LEU A 379 -12.50 7.24 -8.62
CA LEU A 379 -13.59 8.22 -8.58
C LEU A 379 -13.66 9.10 -9.83
N GLU A 380 -12.81 8.86 -10.83
CA GLU A 380 -12.86 9.60 -12.08
C GLU A 380 -14.20 9.40 -12.80
N ASP A 381 -14.75 10.45 -13.38
CA ASP A 381 -16.07 10.46 -14.04
C ASP A 381 -17.28 10.14 -13.13
N HIS A 382 -17.13 10.08 -11.79
CA HIS A 382 -18.24 9.81 -10.85
C HIS A 382 -19.37 10.85 -10.92
N LEU A 383 -19.05 12.11 -11.23
CA LEU A 383 -20.03 13.18 -11.39
C LEU A 383 -20.63 13.23 -12.80
N SER A 384 -20.22 12.34 -13.70
CA SER A 384 -20.92 12.16 -14.96
C SER A 384 -22.27 11.48 -14.68
N ASN A 385 -23.31 11.75 -15.46
CA ASN A 385 -24.62 11.08 -15.34
C ASN A 385 -24.57 9.59 -15.75
N SER A 386 -23.39 8.94 -15.66
CA SER A 386 -23.13 7.55 -15.96
C SER A 386 -23.30 6.71 -14.70
N SER A 387 -23.90 5.52 -14.83
CA SER A 387 -23.89 4.52 -13.77
C SER A 387 -22.52 3.87 -13.55
N SER A 388 -21.56 4.14 -14.45
CA SER A 388 -20.22 3.55 -14.46
C SER A 388 -19.16 4.63 -14.38
N PHE A 389 -18.21 4.49 -13.46
CA PHE A 389 -17.15 5.46 -13.20
C PHE A 389 -15.89 4.77 -12.64
N GLY A 390 -14.79 5.51 -12.67
CA GLY A 390 -13.44 5.02 -12.39
C GLY A 390 -12.66 4.75 -13.68
N SER A 391 -11.34 4.82 -13.58
CA SER A 391 -10.43 4.63 -14.71
C SER A 391 -9.09 4.10 -14.24
N ILE A 392 -8.37 3.44 -15.16
CA ILE A 392 -6.95 3.14 -15.00
C ILE A 392 -6.15 3.82 -16.12
N TYR A 393 -4.90 4.15 -15.81
CA TYR A 393 -3.94 4.79 -16.70
C TYR A 393 -2.71 3.92 -16.83
N ILE A 394 -2.28 3.67 -18.06
CA ILE A 394 -1.10 2.87 -18.39
C ILE A 394 0.05 3.81 -18.71
N PHE A 395 1.17 3.66 -18.01
CA PHE A 395 2.41 4.39 -18.29
C PHE A 395 3.48 3.39 -18.69
N ASN A 396 4.12 3.66 -19.82
CA ASN A 396 5.14 2.76 -20.31
C ASN A 396 6.53 3.06 -19.74
N GLY A 397 7.28 2.00 -19.52
CA GLY A 397 8.70 2.04 -19.24
C GLY A 397 9.50 2.67 -20.37
N GLU A 398 10.69 3.14 -20.03
CA GLU A 398 11.79 3.40 -20.94
C GLU A 398 13.10 3.25 -20.16
N LYS A 399 14.24 3.37 -20.84
CA LYS A 399 15.57 3.16 -20.24
C LYS A 399 15.73 3.88 -18.88
N ASP A 400 15.70 3.10 -17.81
CA ASP A 400 15.85 3.48 -16.40
C ASP A 400 14.85 4.57 -15.93
N LYS A 401 13.68 4.69 -16.57
CA LYS A 401 12.66 5.74 -16.32
C LYS A 401 11.26 5.24 -16.62
N ILE A 402 10.26 5.92 -16.06
CA ILE A 402 8.87 5.81 -16.49
C ILE A 402 8.48 7.03 -17.31
N LYS A 403 7.79 6.84 -18.45
CA LYS A 403 7.26 7.97 -19.23
C LYS A 403 6.24 8.72 -18.37
N SER A 404 6.40 10.04 -18.27
CA SER A 404 5.50 10.86 -17.45
C SER A 404 4.09 10.99 -18.01
N SER A 405 3.89 10.73 -19.30
CA SER A 405 2.60 10.74 -19.98
C SER A 405 2.09 9.32 -20.18
N PHE A 406 0.81 9.09 -19.91
CA PHE A 406 0.18 7.78 -20.11
C PHE A 406 0.04 7.45 -21.61
N SER A 407 0.18 6.18 -21.95
CA SER A 407 -0.04 5.67 -23.32
C SER A 407 -1.49 5.27 -23.57
N GLN A 408 -2.21 4.86 -22.51
CA GLN A 408 -3.61 4.48 -22.59
C GLN A 408 -4.34 4.84 -21.30
N ARG A 409 -5.58 5.32 -21.45
CA ARG A 409 -6.57 5.42 -20.38
C ARG A 409 -7.69 4.43 -20.67
N VAL A 410 -8.09 3.63 -19.69
CA VAL A 410 -9.19 2.67 -19.79
C VAL A 410 -10.27 3.08 -18.81
N LYS A 411 -11.46 3.40 -19.33
CA LYS A 411 -12.59 3.87 -18.51
C LYS A 411 -13.55 2.73 -18.19
N ALA A 412 -14.16 2.78 -17.01
CA ALA A 412 -15.19 1.82 -16.61
C ALA A 412 -16.32 1.72 -17.65
N SER A 413 -16.78 2.86 -18.17
CA SER A 413 -17.86 2.97 -19.14
C SER A 413 -17.54 2.41 -20.53
N GLU A 414 -16.25 2.24 -20.86
CA GLU A 414 -15.81 1.63 -22.12
C GLU A 414 -15.75 0.10 -22.02
N ILE A 415 -15.73 -0.44 -20.80
CA ILE A 415 -15.68 -1.89 -20.53
C ILE A 415 -17.09 -2.47 -20.39
N SER A 416 -17.86 -1.97 -19.42
CA SER A 416 -19.20 -2.46 -19.14
C SER A 416 -20.01 -1.43 -18.35
N ALA A 417 -21.32 -1.41 -18.59
CA ALA A 417 -22.23 -0.61 -17.78
C ALA A 417 -22.31 -1.15 -16.34
N GLY A 418 -22.42 -0.25 -15.36
CA GLY A 418 -22.56 -0.56 -13.93
C GLY A 418 -21.24 -0.72 -13.17
N LEU A 419 -20.07 -0.64 -13.83
CA LEU A 419 -18.78 -0.71 -13.14
C LEU A 419 -18.52 0.58 -12.35
N GLN A 420 -18.43 0.46 -11.03
CA GLN A 420 -18.18 1.58 -10.11
C GLN A 420 -16.85 1.38 -9.38
N TYR A 421 -16.19 2.48 -9.03
CA TYR A 421 -14.87 2.44 -8.39
C TYR A 421 -13.83 1.62 -9.19
N PHE A 422 -13.96 1.61 -10.52
CA PHE A 422 -13.06 0.85 -11.38
C PHE A 422 -11.62 1.38 -11.26
N GLY A 423 -10.68 0.50 -10.91
CA GLY A 423 -9.31 0.89 -10.60
C GLY A 423 -9.06 1.18 -9.12
N GLN A 424 -9.92 0.69 -8.21
CA GLN A 424 -9.67 0.78 -6.76
C GLN A 424 -8.57 -0.17 -6.26
N SER A 425 -8.31 -1.23 -7.02
CA SER A 425 -7.17 -2.14 -6.84
C SER A 425 -6.72 -2.63 -8.21
N ILE A 426 -5.41 -2.80 -8.39
CA ILE A 426 -4.82 -3.30 -9.64
C ILE A 426 -3.73 -4.31 -9.29
N ASP A 427 -3.63 -5.36 -10.08
CA ASP A 427 -2.49 -6.28 -10.08
C ASP A 427 -2.20 -6.71 -11.53
N GLY A 428 -0.96 -7.07 -11.84
CA GLY A 428 -0.55 -7.37 -13.22
C GLY A 428 0.81 -8.07 -13.31
N GLY A 429 1.30 -8.21 -14.54
CA GLY A 429 2.58 -8.88 -14.82
C GLY A 429 2.49 -10.41 -14.94
N PHE A 430 1.28 -10.97 -14.91
CA PHE A 430 1.03 -12.40 -15.06
C PHE A 430 0.25 -12.70 -16.34
N ASP A 431 0.58 -13.79 -17.02
CA ASP A 431 -0.20 -14.30 -18.14
C ASP A 431 -1.30 -15.24 -17.60
N PHE A 432 -2.52 -14.71 -17.46
CA PHE A 432 -3.68 -15.49 -17.03
C PHE A 432 -4.30 -16.29 -18.18
N THR A 433 -4.07 -15.87 -19.43
CA THR A 433 -4.71 -16.46 -20.60
C THR A 433 -3.87 -17.55 -21.27
N GLY A 434 -2.58 -17.67 -20.93
CA GLY A 434 -1.62 -18.60 -21.50
C GLY A 434 -1.19 -18.22 -22.92
N ASP A 435 -1.33 -16.94 -23.31
CA ASP A 435 -0.99 -16.44 -24.65
C ASP A 435 0.44 -15.86 -24.76
N GLY A 436 1.18 -15.87 -23.66
CA GLY A 436 2.54 -15.36 -23.54
C GLY A 436 2.62 -13.84 -23.31
N LEU A 437 1.47 -13.15 -23.19
CA LEU A 437 1.41 -11.74 -22.85
C LEU A 437 0.96 -11.54 -21.40
N GLN A 438 1.40 -10.44 -20.81
CA GLN A 438 1.06 -10.11 -19.44
C GLN A 438 -0.30 -9.44 -19.39
N ASP A 439 -1.17 -9.90 -18.50
CA ASP A 439 -2.52 -9.44 -18.29
C ASP A 439 -2.63 -8.56 -17.04
N ILE A 440 -3.72 -7.81 -16.94
CA ILE A 440 -3.98 -6.86 -15.84
C ILE A 440 -5.32 -7.21 -15.19
N ALA A 441 -5.35 -7.40 -13.88
CA ALA A 441 -6.56 -7.54 -13.09
C ALA A 441 -6.92 -6.20 -12.43
N VAL A 442 -8.17 -5.78 -12.54
CA VAL A 442 -8.66 -4.49 -12.05
C VAL A 442 -9.90 -4.69 -11.19
N GLY A 443 -9.82 -4.26 -9.93
CA GLY A 443 -10.94 -4.24 -9.00
C GLY A 443 -11.93 -3.12 -9.27
N SER A 444 -13.19 -3.43 -9.02
CA SER A 444 -14.36 -2.54 -9.05
C SER A 444 -15.28 -2.94 -7.90
N LEU A 445 -16.25 -2.11 -7.55
CA LEU A 445 -17.28 -2.49 -6.59
C LEU A 445 -17.99 -3.77 -7.05
N GLU A 446 -17.90 -4.81 -6.22
CA GLU A 446 -18.49 -6.15 -6.44
C GLU A 446 -17.97 -6.91 -7.67
N ASN A 447 -16.96 -6.38 -8.39
CA ASN A 447 -16.50 -6.95 -9.66
C ASN A 447 -14.97 -6.94 -9.75
N VAL A 448 -14.41 -7.91 -10.47
CA VAL A 448 -13.00 -7.92 -10.90
C VAL A 448 -12.97 -8.12 -12.41
N VAL A 449 -12.25 -7.25 -13.12
CA VAL A 449 -12.12 -7.27 -14.57
C VAL A 449 -10.70 -7.68 -14.93
N VAL A 450 -10.54 -8.68 -15.81
CA VAL A 450 -9.23 -9.05 -16.37
C VAL A 450 -9.12 -8.45 -17.77
N LEU A 451 -8.12 -7.60 -17.96
CA LEU A 451 -7.76 -6.97 -19.23
C LEU A 451 -6.57 -7.73 -19.81
N ARG A 452 -6.77 -8.27 -21.02
CA ARG A 452 -5.71 -8.96 -21.75
C ARG A 452 -4.89 -8.02 -22.61
N SER A 453 -3.58 -8.19 -22.59
CA SER A 453 -2.68 -7.47 -23.50
C SER A 453 -2.84 -7.99 -24.94
N ARG A 454 -2.37 -7.20 -25.91
CA ARG A 454 -2.43 -7.56 -27.34
C ARG A 454 -1.05 -7.43 -27.95
N PRO A 455 -0.65 -8.31 -28.89
CA PRO A 455 0.67 -8.25 -29.48
C PRO A 455 0.96 -6.89 -30.11
N VAL A 456 2.13 -6.32 -29.78
CA VAL A 456 2.64 -5.09 -30.40
C VAL A 456 3.69 -5.46 -31.45
N VAL A 457 3.60 -4.84 -32.63
CA VAL A 457 4.48 -5.10 -33.77
C VAL A 457 5.20 -3.82 -34.18
N HIS A 458 6.54 -3.86 -34.19
CA HIS A 458 7.35 -2.76 -34.71
C HIS A 458 7.74 -3.00 -36.16
N PHE A 459 7.64 -1.95 -36.98
CA PHE A 459 8.05 -1.99 -38.38
C PHE A 459 9.27 -1.12 -38.61
N LEU A 460 10.32 -1.70 -39.17
CA LEU A 460 11.36 -0.96 -39.87
C LEU A 460 10.89 -0.65 -41.29
N THR A 461 10.74 0.64 -41.57
CA THR A 461 10.44 1.12 -42.91
C THR A 461 11.73 1.45 -43.64
N SER A 462 11.84 1.06 -44.91
CA SER A 462 12.90 1.51 -45.79
C SER A 462 12.32 1.92 -47.13
N MET A 463 12.87 2.97 -47.72
CA MET A 463 12.43 3.47 -49.02
C MET A 463 13.60 3.54 -49.98
N ARG A 464 13.39 3.08 -51.21
CA ARG A 464 14.37 3.17 -52.30
C ARG A 464 13.76 3.86 -53.50
N PHE A 465 14.51 4.77 -54.11
CA PHE A 465 14.09 5.51 -55.29
C PHE A 465 14.79 4.97 -56.54
N ASN A 466 14.04 4.83 -57.63
CA ASN A 466 14.58 4.50 -58.93
C ASN A 466 14.03 5.48 -59.99
N PRO A 467 14.88 6.25 -60.68
CA PRO A 467 16.32 6.38 -60.43
C PRO A 467 16.60 7.05 -59.07
N GLU A 468 17.76 6.74 -58.45
CA GLU A 468 18.15 7.36 -57.17
C GLU A 468 18.39 8.88 -57.28
N ARG A 469 18.62 9.38 -58.50
CA ARG A 469 18.81 10.80 -58.79
C ARG A 469 18.07 11.16 -60.09
N ILE A 470 17.43 12.32 -60.11
CA ILE A 470 16.75 12.84 -61.30
C ILE A 470 17.79 13.52 -62.19
N LEU A 471 17.98 13.02 -63.41
CA LEU A 471 18.88 13.63 -64.39
C LEU A 471 18.18 14.80 -65.11
N ILE A 472 18.88 15.94 -65.19
CA ILE A 472 18.37 17.25 -65.63
C ILE A 472 17.88 17.27 -67.09
N PHE A 473 18.26 16.27 -67.91
CA PHE A 473 18.02 16.26 -69.37
C PHE A 473 16.99 15.23 -69.85
N GLN A 474 16.20 14.62 -68.95
CA GLN A 474 15.09 13.74 -69.35
C GLN A 474 13.73 14.43 -69.22
N ASN A 475 13.00 14.53 -70.34
CA ASN A 475 11.69 15.19 -70.44
C ASN A 475 10.51 14.40 -69.81
N SER A 476 10.77 13.24 -69.19
CA SER A 476 9.74 12.42 -68.56
C SER A 476 10.34 11.55 -67.46
N SER A 477 10.63 12.15 -66.31
CA SER A 477 11.25 11.45 -65.17
C SER A 477 10.15 10.89 -64.27
N ILE A 478 9.69 9.67 -64.55
CA ILE A 478 8.89 8.92 -63.58
C ILE A 478 9.84 8.44 -62.48
N VAL A 479 9.68 8.98 -61.28
CA VAL A 479 10.42 8.50 -60.10
C VAL A 479 9.58 7.44 -59.41
N THR A 480 10.13 6.23 -59.34
CA THR A 480 9.52 5.11 -58.61
C THR A 480 10.08 5.08 -57.20
N ALA A 481 9.21 5.25 -56.20
CA ALA A 481 9.55 5.05 -54.80
C ALA A 481 9.02 3.68 -54.35
N LYS A 482 9.93 2.79 -53.96
CA LYS A 482 9.61 1.48 -53.38
C LYS A 482 9.70 1.56 -51.86
N LEU A 483 8.57 1.34 -51.18
CA LEU A 483 8.48 1.29 -49.72
C LEU A 483 8.47 -0.17 -49.24
N CYS A 484 9.38 -0.50 -48.34
CA CYS A 484 9.56 -1.83 -47.76
C CYS A 484 9.32 -1.78 -46.24
N PHE A 485 8.61 -2.79 -45.71
CA PHE A 485 8.38 -2.97 -44.28
C PHE A 485 9.05 -4.27 -43.83
N ASN A 486 9.91 -4.17 -42.82
CA ASN A 486 10.47 -5.32 -42.11
C ASN A 486 9.93 -5.32 -40.68
N ILE A 487 9.44 -6.46 -40.21
CA ILE A 487 8.95 -6.60 -38.85
C ILE A 487 10.16 -6.82 -37.93
N ILE A 488 10.26 -6.04 -36.86
CA ILE A 488 11.04 -6.40 -35.68
C ILE A 488 10.02 -6.94 -34.67
N SER A 489 10.03 -8.24 -34.39
CA SER A 489 9.24 -8.77 -33.28
C SER A 489 9.88 -8.29 -31.98
N ALA A 490 9.12 -7.59 -31.14
CA ALA A 490 9.56 -7.10 -29.84
C ALA A 490 9.71 -8.25 -28.81
N LEU A 491 8.99 -9.35 -29.00
CA LEU A 491 8.96 -10.46 -28.04
C LEU A 491 9.96 -11.58 -28.40
N PRO A 492 10.79 -12.05 -27.45
CA PRO A 492 11.59 -13.26 -27.62
C PRO A 492 10.69 -14.49 -27.51
N VAL A 493 10.27 -15.04 -28.64
CA VAL A 493 9.63 -16.37 -28.66
C VAL A 493 10.70 -17.39 -28.29
N SER A 494 10.56 -18.02 -27.12
CA SER A 494 11.40 -19.12 -26.70
C SER A 494 11.28 -20.27 -27.72
N GLN A 495 12.42 -20.63 -28.29
CA GLN A 495 12.55 -21.79 -29.16
C GLN A 495 12.39 -23.07 -28.34
N GLN A 496 11.17 -23.59 -28.22
CA GLN A 496 10.96 -25.00 -27.89
C GLN A 496 9.93 -25.62 -28.84
N GLY A 497 10.47 -26.26 -29.87
CA GLY A 497 10.09 -27.62 -30.24
C GLY A 497 8.69 -27.90 -30.79
N ASN A 498 7.81 -26.92 -30.92
CA ASN A 498 6.55 -27.08 -31.63
C ASN A 498 6.39 -25.97 -32.66
N LYS A 499 6.12 -26.40 -33.89
CA LYS A 499 5.91 -25.59 -35.08
C LYS A 499 4.63 -24.75 -34.88
N TRP A 500 4.76 -23.59 -34.26
CA TRP A 500 3.70 -22.59 -34.20
C TRP A 500 3.95 -21.56 -35.30
N GLU A 501 3.07 -21.56 -36.31
CA GLU A 501 2.99 -20.50 -37.31
C GLU A 501 2.82 -19.15 -36.61
N LEU A 502 3.75 -18.21 -36.83
CA LEU A 502 3.61 -16.81 -36.43
C LEU A 502 2.38 -16.22 -37.14
N LYS A 503 1.25 -16.21 -36.44
CA LYS A 503 0.00 -15.59 -36.92
C LYS A 503 -0.08 -14.13 -36.48
N GLU A 504 0.20 -13.28 -37.45
CA GLU A 504 -0.52 -12.06 -37.80
C GLU A 504 -0.38 -10.78 -36.96
N LEU A 505 -0.27 -9.66 -37.70
CA LEU A 505 -0.70 -8.33 -37.29
C LEU A 505 -2.22 -8.36 -37.03
N VAL A 506 -2.66 -8.06 -35.80
CA VAL A 506 -4.09 -7.93 -35.52
C VAL A 506 -4.59 -6.58 -36.02
N VAL A 507 -4.95 -6.54 -37.31
CA VAL A 507 -5.65 -5.39 -37.88
C VAL A 507 -6.99 -5.23 -37.16
N GLY A 508 -7.31 -4.02 -36.71
CA GLY A 508 -8.53 -3.75 -35.93
C GLY A 508 -8.46 -2.52 -35.03
N TYR A 509 -7.29 -2.22 -34.45
CA TYR A 509 -7.15 -1.13 -33.48
C TYR A 509 -6.29 0.04 -34.01
N THR A 510 -5.25 -0.21 -34.81
CA THR A 510 -4.60 0.81 -35.64
C THR A 510 -5.32 0.90 -36.99
N LYS A 511 -6.25 1.85 -37.09
CA LYS A 511 -7.03 2.07 -38.32
C LYS A 511 -6.25 2.82 -39.40
N GLU A 512 -5.20 3.53 -39.02
CA GLU A 512 -4.46 4.45 -39.88
C GLU A 512 -2.96 4.42 -39.61
N VAL A 513 -2.17 4.47 -40.68
CA VAL A 513 -0.72 4.69 -40.66
C VAL A 513 -0.48 6.00 -41.41
N SER A 514 0.21 6.94 -40.77
CA SER A 514 0.61 8.20 -41.39
C SER A 514 2.10 8.17 -41.68
N MET A 515 2.48 8.53 -42.89
CA MET A 515 3.89 8.60 -43.30
C MET A 515 4.20 10.02 -43.75
N ASN A 516 5.26 10.60 -43.21
CA ASN A 516 5.70 11.95 -43.55
C ASN A 516 6.73 11.86 -44.69
N PHE A 517 6.49 12.60 -45.77
CA PHE A 517 7.37 12.66 -46.93
C PHE A 517 7.98 14.04 -47.03
N LEU A 518 9.32 14.09 -47.09
CA LEU A 518 10.04 15.31 -47.34
C LEU A 518 10.28 15.46 -48.84
N LEU A 519 9.52 16.34 -49.51
CA LEU A 519 9.67 16.63 -50.93
C LEU A 519 10.40 17.95 -51.13
N ASN A 520 11.49 17.94 -51.91
CA ASN A 520 12.26 19.14 -52.22
C ASN A 520 12.66 19.20 -53.70
N ASN A 521 12.45 20.34 -54.35
CA ASN A 521 13.03 20.64 -55.67
C ASN A 521 14.19 21.61 -55.52
N SER A 522 15.41 21.07 -55.45
CA SER A 522 16.65 21.84 -55.40
C SER A 522 17.16 22.33 -56.76
N GLY A 523 16.47 21.98 -57.86
CA GLY A 523 16.80 22.35 -59.24
C GLY A 523 15.97 23.52 -59.75
N ASP A 524 15.80 23.65 -61.07
CA ASP A 524 14.85 24.61 -61.65
C ASP A 524 13.40 24.07 -61.58
N ASP A 525 12.43 24.91 -61.87
CA ASP A 525 11.00 24.57 -61.85
C ASP A 525 10.71 23.30 -62.70
N SER A 526 10.08 22.29 -62.08
CA SER A 526 9.74 21.01 -62.74
C SER A 526 8.28 21.00 -63.19
N TYR A 527 8.02 20.63 -64.44
CA TYR A 527 6.68 20.56 -65.00
C TYR A 527 6.14 19.11 -64.95
N MET A 528 4.86 18.95 -64.63
CA MET A 528 4.18 17.64 -64.60
C MET A 528 4.87 16.58 -63.72
N THR A 529 5.44 17.00 -62.58
CA THR A 529 6.12 16.09 -61.66
C THR A 529 5.17 15.00 -61.16
N THR A 530 5.58 13.74 -61.32
CA THR A 530 4.83 12.57 -60.85
C THR A 530 5.69 11.71 -59.94
N MET A 531 5.09 11.26 -58.84
CA MET A 531 5.64 10.29 -57.92
C MET A 531 4.80 9.02 -58.00
N VAL A 532 5.48 7.88 -58.14
CA VAL A 532 4.85 6.56 -58.09
C VAL A 532 5.23 5.88 -56.78
N LEU A 533 4.23 5.57 -55.96
CA LEU A 533 4.39 4.88 -54.68
C LEU A 533 4.00 3.41 -54.82
N ASN A 534 4.94 2.50 -54.61
CA ASN A 534 4.67 1.07 -54.52
C ASN A 534 4.60 0.62 -53.05
N TYR A 535 3.48 0.01 -52.66
CA TYR A 535 3.22 -0.44 -51.29
C TYR A 535 2.44 -1.77 -51.26
N PRO A 536 2.48 -2.55 -50.15
CA PRO A 536 1.77 -3.82 -50.03
C PRO A 536 0.25 -3.69 -50.24
N LYS A 537 -0.38 -4.69 -50.88
CA LYS A 537 -1.83 -4.71 -51.17
C LYS A 537 -2.75 -4.60 -49.96
N ASN A 538 -2.23 -4.92 -48.78
CA ASN A 538 -2.95 -4.87 -47.53
C ASN A 538 -2.82 -3.52 -46.82
N LEU A 539 -2.25 -2.49 -47.45
CA LEU A 539 -2.48 -1.09 -47.08
C LEU A 539 -3.42 -0.45 -48.11
N HIS A 540 -4.33 0.39 -47.65
CA HIS A 540 -5.23 1.16 -48.50
C HIS A 540 -4.93 2.64 -48.36
N PHE A 541 -4.52 3.29 -49.45
CA PHE A 541 -4.29 4.73 -49.44
C PHE A 541 -5.61 5.49 -49.21
N LYS A 542 -5.62 6.43 -48.25
CA LYS A 542 -6.77 7.30 -47.96
C LYS A 542 -6.68 8.63 -48.69
N LYS A 543 -5.67 9.44 -48.35
CA LYS A 543 -5.45 10.78 -48.92
C LYS A 543 -4.05 11.31 -48.62
N PRO A 544 -3.52 12.23 -49.44
CA PRO A 544 -2.41 13.08 -49.02
C PRO A 544 -2.93 14.19 -48.09
N SER A 545 -2.11 14.67 -47.18
CA SER A 545 -2.42 15.79 -46.29
C SER A 545 -2.24 17.14 -46.98
N SER A 546 -1.65 17.12 -48.18
CA SER A 546 -1.23 18.28 -48.96
C SER A 546 -2.19 18.56 -50.12
N PRO A 547 -2.77 19.76 -50.23
CA PRO A 547 -3.67 20.10 -51.34
C PRO A 547 -2.94 20.23 -52.68
N ALA A 548 -1.60 20.30 -52.66
CA ALA A 548 -0.77 20.40 -53.87
C ALA A 548 -0.44 19.02 -54.48
N ILE A 549 -0.90 17.93 -53.86
CA ILE A 549 -0.65 16.56 -54.33
C ILE A 549 -1.97 15.93 -54.73
N HIS A 550 -2.03 15.48 -55.98
CA HIS A 550 -3.20 14.80 -56.54
C HIS A 550 -2.86 13.37 -56.91
N CYS A 551 -3.35 12.41 -56.14
CA CYS A 551 -3.15 10.99 -56.38
C CYS A 551 -4.34 10.36 -57.11
N GLY A 552 -4.05 9.47 -58.06
CA GLY A 552 -5.05 8.64 -58.73
C GLY A 552 -5.49 7.45 -57.89
N GLN A 553 -6.19 6.49 -58.50
CA GLN A 553 -6.51 5.23 -57.81
C GLN A 553 -5.31 4.27 -57.81
N PRO A 554 -5.11 3.47 -56.74
CA PRO A 554 -4.10 2.42 -56.71
C PRO A 554 -4.39 1.33 -57.75
N ILE A 555 -3.34 0.84 -58.40
CA ILE A 555 -3.41 -0.21 -59.42
C ILE A 555 -2.53 -1.39 -58.99
N PRO A 556 -2.92 -2.66 -59.19
CA PRO A 556 -2.04 -3.80 -58.93
C PRO A 556 -0.69 -3.68 -59.68
N PHE A 557 0.42 -3.72 -58.95
CA PHE A 557 1.77 -3.66 -59.51
C PHE A 557 2.40 -5.06 -59.59
N THR A 558 2.27 -5.85 -58.52
CA THR A 558 2.66 -7.27 -58.48
C THR A 558 1.56 -8.12 -57.84
N SER A 559 1.81 -9.41 -57.61
CA SER A 559 0.90 -10.26 -56.84
C SER A 559 0.67 -9.75 -55.42
N VAL A 560 1.63 -9.01 -54.84
CA VAL A 560 1.62 -8.55 -53.44
C VAL A 560 1.66 -7.03 -53.25
N GLU A 561 1.95 -6.23 -54.29
CA GLU A 561 2.07 -4.76 -54.22
C GLU A 561 1.00 -4.03 -55.07
N LEU A 562 0.59 -2.83 -54.62
CA LEU A 562 -0.16 -1.81 -55.35
C LEU A 562 0.77 -0.65 -55.71
N SER A 563 0.50 0.00 -56.85
CA SER A 563 1.16 1.21 -57.32
C SER A 563 0.17 2.38 -57.30
N LEU A 564 0.57 3.50 -56.74
CA LEU A 564 -0.21 4.74 -56.69
C LEU A 564 0.54 5.88 -57.38
N ASN A 565 -0.10 6.48 -58.37
CA ASN A 565 0.47 7.60 -59.13
C ASN A 565 -0.04 8.93 -58.56
N CYS A 566 0.88 9.77 -58.10
CA CYS A 566 0.59 11.10 -57.54
C CYS A 566 1.25 12.20 -58.36
N ARG A 567 0.50 13.24 -58.72
CA ARG A 567 1.00 14.46 -59.34
C ARG A 567 1.36 15.47 -58.25
N ILE A 568 2.56 16.04 -58.30
CA ILE A 568 3.08 16.97 -57.29
C ILE A 568 3.13 18.38 -57.90
N GLY A 569 2.56 19.36 -57.19
CA GLY A 569 2.70 20.78 -57.53
C GLY A 569 2.10 21.18 -58.89
N HIS A 570 1.09 20.46 -59.37
CA HIS A 570 0.60 20.63 -60.75
C HIS A 570 0.13 22.08 -61.04
N PRO A 571 0.57 22.71 -62.16
CA PRO A 571 1.40 22.15 -63.24
C PRO A 571 2.92 22.31 -63.05
N VAL A 572 3.38 23.07 -62.05
CA VAL A 572 4.80 23.42 -61.82
C VAL A 572 5.21 23.20 -60.36
N PHE A 573 6.10 22.23 -60.13
CA PHE A 573 6.78 22.05 -58.85
C PHE A 573 8.00 22.99 -58.79
N LYS A 574 7.81 24.15 -58.17
CA LYS A 574 8.80 25.24 -58.15
C LYS A 574 10.09 24.86 -57.42
N LYS A 575 11.19 25.50 -57.81
CA LYS A 575 12.44 25.51 -57.04
C LYS A 575 12.21 26.01 -55.63
N THR A 576 12.62 25.24 -54.64
CA THR A 576 12.49 25.59 -53.22
C THR A 576 13.79 25.30 -52.48
N THR A 577 14.20 26.23 -51.61
CA THR A 577 15.29 26.01 -50.65
C THR A 577 14.80 25.35 -49.36
N VAL A 578 13.48 25.28 -49.18
CA VAL A 578 12.82 24.70 -48.02
C VAL A 578 12.14 23.42 -48.46
N SER A 579 12.49 22.33 -47.79
CA SER A 579 11.84 21.04 -47.95
C SER A 579 10.42 21.07 -47.38
N ARG A 580 9.48 20.45 -48.09
CA ARG A 580 8.07 20.39 -47.69
C ARG A 580 7.76 19.05 -47.04
N ASP A 581 7.22 19.08 -45.82
CA ASP A 581 6.64 17.91 -45.17
C ASP A 581 5.22 17.68 -45.68
N ASP A 582 5.01 16.57 -46.38
CA ASP A 582 3.71 16.14 -46.88
C ASP A 582 3.38 14.75 -46.31
N ASN A 583 2.29 14.65 -45.55
CA ASN A 583 1.89 13.38 -44.95
C ASN A 583 0.97 12.59 -45.89
N PHE A 584 1.11 11.26 -45.91
CA PHE A 584 0.23 10.36 -46.64
C PHE A 584 -0.40 9.39 -45.65
N HIS A 585 -1.73 9.32 -45.66
CA HIS A 585 -2.48 8.48 -44.75
C HIS A 585 -2.90 7.18 -45.45
N PHE A 586 -2.61 6.05 -44.82
CA PHE A 586 -3.00 4.72 -45.25
C PHE A 586 -3.88 4.07 -44.19
N SER A 587 -4.84 3.25 -44.59
CA SER A 587 -5.65 2.42 -43.70
C SER A 587 -5.34 0.95 -43.87
N LEU A 588 -5.43 0.20 -42.78
CA LEU A 588 -5.26 -1.25 -42.78
C LEU A 588 -6.66 -1.90 -42.84
N PRO A 589 -6.89 -2.92 -43.69
CA PRO A 589 -8.14 -3.67 -43.75
C PRO A 589 -8.24 -4.60 -42.54
N LEU A 590 -9.40 -4.61 -41.88
CA LEU A 590 -9.68 -5.25 -40.57
C LEU A 590 -9.21 -6.71 -40.39
N ASN A 591 -8.79 -7.44 -41.43
CA ASN A 591 -8.34 -8.84 -41.39
C ASN A 591 -7.17 -9.13 -42.37
N GLY A 592 -6.11 -8.31 -42.42
CA GLY A 592 -5.04 -8.45 -43.43
C GLY A 592 -3.63 -8.68 -42.88
N THR A 593 -2.96 -9.75 -43.29
CA THR A 593 -1.53 -9.99 -43.06
C THR A 593 -0.64 -9.08 -43.90
N LEU A 594 0.33 -8.38 -43.29
CA LEU A 594 1.41 -7.68 -44.03
C LEU A 594 2.43 -8.71 -44.54
N SER A 595 2.56 -8.85 -45.86
CA SER A 595 3.67 -9.59 -46.47
C SER A 595 4.92 -8.71 -46.47
N SER A 596 6.01 -9.17 -45.83
CA SER A 596 7.31 -8.53 -45.90
C SER A 596 7.86 -8.55 -47.34
N CYS A 597 8.62 -7.53 -47.72
CA CYS A 597 9.32 -7.49 -49.01
C CYS A 597 10.55 -8.41 -49.05
N THR A 598 10.75 -9.29 -48.07
CA THR A 598 11.86 -10.24 -48.07
C THR A 598 11.54 -11.37 -49.05
N GLY A 599 11.93 -11.17 -50.30
CA GLY A 599 12.32 -12.28 -51.16
C GLY A 599 13.57 -12.93 -50.56
N ILE A 600 13.38 -13.85 -49.60
CA ILE A 600 14.37 -14.89 -49.36
C ILE A 600 14.10 -15.92 -50.47
N PRO A 601 15.01 -16.13 -51.43
CA PRO A 601 14.87 -17.24 -52.35
C PRO A 601 14.90 -18.52 -51.53
N TYR A 602 13.87 -19.34 -51.68
CA TYR A 602 13.90 -20.74 -51.31
C TYR A 602 15.18 -21.36 -51.86
N LEU A 603 16.13 -21.67 -51.00
CA LEU A 603 17.15 -22.67 -51.29
C LEU A 603 16.60 -23.99 -50.81
N TYR A 604 16.18 -24.81 -51.77
CA TYR A 604 16.00 -26.24 -51.58
C TYR A 604 17.34 -26.86 -51.16
N SER A 605 17.35 -27.51 -49.99
CA SER A 605 17.92 -28.85 -49.77
C SER A 605 17.52 -29.34 -48.40
#